data_AF-A0A317MUB0-F1
#
_entry.id   AF-A0A317MUB0-F1
#
_cell.length_a   1.000
_cell.length_b   1.000
_cell.length_c   1.000
_cell.angle_alpha   90.00
_cell.angle_beta   90.00
_cell.angle_gamma   90.00
#
_symmetry.space_group_name_H-M   'P 1'
#
loop_
_entity.id
_entity.type
_entity.pdbx_description
1 polymer ?
#
loop_
_entity_poly.entity_id
_entity_poly.type
_entity_poly.pdbx_seq_one_letter_code
_entity_poly.pdbx_strand_id
1 'polypeptide(L)'
;MTDPKPLSVRALDRQALAEACAEAMYARDWCAQAHDIRLVEVAPGRARMTMPVRRDMVNGHDICHGGMIFTLADTAFAYACNGGNRVTVASGCRIDFAAPARLGDTLSAEAEERAQAGRTGVYDITVRRQDGTLIALFRGNAYRIQGEVVPGLVAADD
;
A
#
# COMPACT_ATOMS: atom_id res chain seq x y z
N MET A 1 -46.74 1.96 -2.74
CA MET A 1 -45.49 1.88 -3.51
C MET A 1 -44.44 2.61 -2.68
N THR A 2 -43.76 1.90 -1.79
CA THR A 2 -42.70 2.47 -0.94
C THR A 2 -41.46 2.60 -1.80
N ASP A 3 -41.03 3.84 -2.06
CA ASP A 3 -39.70 4.08 -2.61
C ASP A 3 -38.65 3.41 -1.72
N PRO A 4 -37.66 2.71 -2.29
CA PRO A 4 -36.55 2.21 -1.50
C PRO A 4 -35.81 3.40 -0.91
N LYS A 5 -35.77 3.44 0.43
CA LYS A 5 -34.97 4.38 1.20
C LYS A 5 -33.52 4.32 0.65
N PRO A 6 -32.91 5.44 0.23
CA PRO A 6 -31.54 5.42 -0.24
C PRO A 6 -30.66 4.82 0.86
N LEU A 7 -29.79 3.88 0.46
CA LEU A 7 -28.78 3.30 1.34
C LEU A 7 -28.04 4.45 2.01
N SER A 8 -28.16 4.52 3.33
CA SER A 8 -27.57 5.56 4.17
C SER A 8 -26.07 5.61 3.91
N VAL A 9 -25.60 6.69 3.29
CA VAL A 9 -24.17 7.00 3.15
C VAL A 9 -23.58 7.03 4.55
N ARG A 10 -22.63 6.14 4.85
CA ARG A 10 -21.97 6.08 6.14
C ARG A 10 -20.74 6.98 6.06
N ALA A 11 -20.86 8.20 6.57
CA ALA A 11 -19.73 9.11 6.69
C ALA A 11 -18.77 8.56 7.76
N LEU A 12 -17.56 8.22 7.35
CA LEU A 12 -16.48 7.79 8.25
C LEU A 12 -15.50 8.93 8.44
N ASP A 13 -14.86 9.02 9.60
CA ASP A 13 -13.64 9.83 9.68
C ASP A 13 -12.57 9.26 8.71
N ARG A 14 -11.54 10.06 8.45
CA ARG A 14 -10.51 9.70 7.46
C ARG A 14 -9.74 8.43 7.85
N GLN A 15 -9.57 8.18 9.15
CA GLN A 15 -8.86 7.00 9.64
C GLN A 15 -9.69 5.74 9.39
N ALA A 16 -10.96 5.74 9.79
CA ALA A 16 -11.88 4.64 9.57
C ALA A 16 -12.11 4.39 8.07
N LEU A 17 -12.10 5.43 7.23
CA LEU A 17 -12.14 5.26 5.77
C LEU A 17 -10.90 4.52 5.24
N ALA A 18 -9.71 4.89 5.70
CA ALA A 18 -8.47 4.25 5.29
C ALA A 18 -8.42 2.78 5.71
N GLU A 19 -8.86 2.47 6.94
CA GLU A 19 -8.98 1.11 7.45
C GLU A 19 -9.97 0.26 6.63
N ALA A 20 -11.16 0.79 6.35
CA ALA A 20 -12.15 0.09 5.54
C ALA A 20 -11.67 -0.17 4.10
N CYS A 21 -10.97 0.80 3.49
CA CYS A 21 -10.37 0.61 2.17
C CYS A 21 -9.29 -0.48 2.20
N ALA A 22 -8.41 -0.43 3.19
CA ALA A 22 -7.32 -1.40 3.35
C ALA A 22 -7.84 -2.83 3.58
N GLU A 23 -8.84 -2.99 4.44
CA GLU A 23 -9.50 -4.29 4.68
C GLU A 23 -10.10 -4.84 3.39
N ALA A 24 -10.87 -4.02 2.68
CA ALA A 24 -11.51 -4.41 1.43
C ALA A 24 -10.47 -4.79 0.36
N MET A 25 -9.40 -4.01 0.20
CA MET A 25 -8.30 -4.32 -0.73
C MET A 25 -7.64 -5.63 -0.36
N TYR A 26 -7.24 -5.81 0.90
CA TYR A 26 -6.49 -6.99 1.34
C TYR A 26 -7.26 -8.29 1.11
N ALA A 27 -8.58 -8.27 1.32
CA ALA A 27 -9.44 -9.44 1.09
C ALA A 27 -9.37 -10.01 -0.34
N ARG A 28 -8.92 -9.21 -1.32
CA ARG A 28 -8.80 -9.58 -2.74
C ARG A 28 -7.41 -9.32 -3.33
N ASP A 29 -6.43 -9.00 -2.49
CA ASP A 29 -5.04 -8.78 -2.90
C ASP A 29 -4.25 -10.08 -2.86
N TRP A 30 -4.45 -10.90 -3.89
CA TRP A 30 -3.81 -12.22 -3.98
C TRP A 30 -2.28 -12.13 -4.11
N CYS A 31 -1.74 -11.02 -4.62
CA CYS A 31 -0.31 -10.80 -4.70
C CYS A 31 0.28 -10.63 -3.30
N ALA A 32 -0.29 -9.73 -2.50
CA ALA A 32 0.13 -9.54 -1.12
C ALA A 32 0.05 -10.85 -0.32
N GLN A 33 -1.08 -11.55 -0.42
CA GLN A 33 -1.29 -12.83 0.27
C GLN A 33 -0.29 -13.92 -0.17
N ALA A 34 -0.02 -14.06 -1.48
CA ALA A 34 0.93 -15.06 -1.98
C ALA A 34 2.37 -14.85 -1.48
N HIS A 35 2.74 -13.59 -1.19
CA HIS A 35 4.06 -13.22 -0.69
C HIS A 35 4.10 -13.02 0.82
N ASP A 36 3.07 -13.42 1.57
CA ASP A 36 2.97 -13.18 3.02
C ASP A 36 3.17 -11.69 3.40
N ILE A 37 2.80 -10.78 2.49
CA ILE A 37 2.78 -9.35 2.77
C ILE A 37 1.57 -9.09 3.68
N ARG A 38 1.82 -8.45 4.81
CA ARG A 38 0.82 -8.18 5.85
C ARG A 38 0.76 -6.69 6.12
N LEU A 39 -0.45 -6.15 6.18
CA LEU A 39 -0.68 -4.80 6.67
C LEU A 39 -0.39 -4.75 8.17
N VAL A 40 0.44 -3.80 8.59
CA VAL A 40 0.72 -3.55 10.01
C VAL A 40 -0.05 -2.33 10.51
N GLU A 41 -0.07 -1.25 9.74
CA GLU A 41 -0.85 -0.06 10.05
C GLU A 41 -1.25 0.67 8.77
N VAL A 42 -2.36 1.40 8.82
CA VAL A 42 -2.81 2.31 7.76
C VAL A 42 -3.32 3.59 8.38
N ALA A 43 -3.14 4.70 7.68
CA ALA A 43 -3.69 6.00 8.03
C ALA A 43 -3.92 6.80 6.73
N PRO A 44 -4.59 7.96 6.77
CA PRO A 44 -4.75 8.81 5.59
C PRO A 44 -3.39 9.14 4.94
N GLY A 45 -3.17 8.66 3.71
CA GLY A 45 -1.92 8.86 2.96
C GLY A 45 -0.72 8.08 3.48
N ARG A 46 -0.89 7.12 4.40
CA ARG A 46 0.21 6.31 4.95
C ARG A 46 -0.16 4.84 5.08
N ALA A 47 0.81 3.96 4.90
CA ALA A 47 0.65 2.54 5.20
C ALA A 47 2.00 1.94 5.60
N ARG A 48 1.98 0.96 6.49
CA ARG A 48 3.14 0.13 6.82
C ARG A 48 2.81 -1.33 6.59
N MET A 49 3.63 -2.01 5.81
CA MET A 49 3.45 -3.43 5.49
C MET A 49 4.74 -4.21 5.75
N THR A 50 4.61 -5.49 6.06
CA THR A 50 5.77 -6.38 6.30
C THR A 50 5.74 -7.61 5.41
N MET A 51 6.92 -8.12 5.04
CA MET A 51 7.09 -9.33 4.24
C MET A 51 8.28 -10.15 4.75
N PRO A 52 8.10 -11.44 5.08
CA PRO A 52 9.21 -12.34 5.34
C PRO A 52 9.91 -12.71 4.02
N VAL A 53 11.24 -12.75 4.01
CA VAL A 53 12.01 -13.23 2.86
C VAL A 53 12.06 -14.76 2.91
N ARG A 54 11.30 -15.39 2.01
CA ARG A 54 11.23 -16.86 1.88
C ARG A 54 12.24 -17.42 0.88
N ARG A 55 12.37 -18.74 0.86
CA ARG A 55 13.29 -19.46 -0.04
C ARG A 55 12.98 -19.23 -1.52
N ASP A 56 11.72 -19.10 -1.90
CA ASP A 56 11.27 -18.81 -3.27
C ASP A 56 11.48 -17.34 -3.69
N MET A 57 11.96 -16.49 -2.78
CA MET A 57 12.18 -15.06 -3.02
C MET A 57 13.66 -14.68 -3.18
N VAL A 58 14.58 -15.60 -2.94
CA VAL A 58 16.02 -15.32 -3.12
C VAL A 58 16.46 -15.58 -4.57
N ASN A 59 17.44 -14.79 -5.03
CA ASN A 59 18.03 -14.93 -6.35
C ASN A 59 19.26 -15.86 -6.33
N GLY A 60 19.96 -15.99 -7.46
CA GLY A 60 21.17 -16.81 -7.59
C GLY A 60 22.39 -16.37 -6.76
N HIS A 61 22.26 -15.31 -5.96
CA HIS A 61 23.27 -14.83 -5.02
C HIS A 61 22.81 -14.99 -3.54
N ASP A 62 21.76 -15.78 -3.29
CA ASP A 62 21.19 -16.02 -1.96
C ASP A 62 20.74 -14.75 -1.21
N ILE A 63 20.39 -13.71 -1.97
CA ILE A 63 19.77 -12.48 -1.44
C ILE A 63 18.36 -12.32 -2.00
N CYS A 64 17.50 -11.62 -1.28
CA CYS A 64 16.15 -11.30 -1.72
C CYS A 64 16.18 -10.64 -3.10
N HIS A 65 15.42 -11.20 -4.03
CA HIS A 65 15.31 -10.70 -5.38
C HIS A 65 14.79 -9.26 -5.34
N GLY A 66 15.42 -8.33 -6.08
CA GLY A 66 15.04 -6.91 -6.08
C GLY A 66 13.56 -6.69 -6.46
N GLY A 67 13.03 -7.55 -7.33
CA GLY A 67 11.60 -7.57 -7.66
C GLY A 67 10.67 -7.86 -6.48
N MET A 68 11.09 -8.67 -5.50
CA MET A 68 10.28 -8.94 -4.30
C MET A 68 10.27 -7.75 -3.35
N ILE A 69 11.42 -7.07 -3.20
CA ILE A 69 11.52 -5.81 -2.45
C ILE A 69 10.66 -4.72 -3.11
N PHE A 70 10.68 -4.64 -4.44
CA PHE A 70 9.80 -3.77 -5.21
C PHE A 70 8.33 -4.09 -4.95
N THR A 71 7.93 -5.36 -5.04
CA THR A 71 6.54 -5.79 -4.76
C THR A 71 6.09 -5.34 -3.38
N LEU A 72 6.93 -5.51 -2.34
CA LEU A 72 6.60 -5.01 -0.99
C LEU A 72 6.41 -3.49 -0.97
N ALA A 73 7.33 -2.73 -1.59
CA ALA A 73 7.25 -1.27 -1.61
C ALA A 73 6.02 -0.75 -2.38
N ASP A 74 5.74 -1.33 -3.54
CA ASP A 74 4.57 -1.01 -4.37
C ASP A 74 3.25 -1.40 -3.69
N THR A 75 3.24 -2.52 -2.94
CA THR A 75 2.06 -2.89 -2.14
C THR A 75 1.81 -1.86 -1.05
N ALA A 76 2.82 -1.45 -0.28
CA ALA A 76 2.66 -0.39 0.73
C ALA A 76 2.19 0.94 0.11
N PHE A 77 2.73 1.30 -1.06
CA PHE A 77 2.28 2.44 -1.84
C PHE A 77 0.80 2.35 -2.22
N ALA A 78 0.36 1.21 -2.74
CA ALA A 78 -1.02 0.99 -3.15
C ALA A 78 -2.00 1.22 -1.99
N TYR A 79 -1.69 0.74 -0.78
CA TYR A 79 -2.54 0.90 0.40
C TYR A 79 -2.57 2.35 0.89
N ALA A 80 -1.44 3.07 0.84
CA ALA A 80 -1.41 4.48 1.20
C ALA A 80 -2.23 5.36 0.24
N CYS A 81 -2.08 5.17 -1.08
CA CYS A 81 -2.71 6.05 -2.07
C CYS A 81 -4.20 5.73 -2.32
N ASN A 82 -4.66 4.53 -1.99
CA ASN A 82 -6.07 4.14 -2.10
C ASN A 82 -6.87 4.36 -0.81
N GLY A 83 -6.23 4.73 0.31
CA GLY A 83 -6.90 4.95 1.61
C GLY A 83 -7.99 6.04 1.61
N GLY A 84 -8.01 6.91 0.60
CA GLY A 84 -9.06 7.93 0.40
C GLY A 84 -10.28 7.47 -0.41
N ASN A 85 -10.47 6.15 -0.58
CA ASN A 85 -11.55 5.52 -1.35
C ASN A 85 -11.68 5.99 -2.82
N ARG A 86 -10.58 6.44 -3.42
CA ARG A 86 -10.49 6.70 -4.86
C ARG A 86 -9.57 5.65 -5.46
N VAL A 87 -10.06 4.92 -6.46
CA VAL A 87 -9.22 3.91 -7.13
C VAL A 87 -8.02 4.63 -7.75
N THR A 88 -6.85 4.24 -7.28
CA THR A 88 -5.58 4.88 -7.58
C THR A 88 -4.57 3.83 -7.99
N VAL A 89 -3.90 4.07 -9.11
CA VAL A 89 -2.92 3.16 -9.70
C VAL A 89 -1.56 3.83 -9.78
N ALA A 90 -0.49 3.02 -9.78
CA ALA A 90 0.84 3.50 -10.11
C ALA A 90 0.89 3.92 -11.59
N SER A 91 1.30 5.16 -11.87
CA SER A 91 1.58 5.65 -13.23
C SER A 91 3.08 5.66 -13.55
N GLY A 92 3.92 5.51 -12.54
CA GLY A 92 5.37 5.36 -12.66
C GLY A 92 6.00 5.27 -11.28
N CYS A 93 7.21 4.73 -11.22
CA CYS A 93 7.96 4.62 -9.97
C CYS A 93 9.46 4.52 -10.22
N ARG A 94 10.24 4.74 -9.17
CA ARG A 94 11.68 4.48 -9.10
C ARG A 94 12.00 3.81 -7.77
N ILE A 95 12.93 2.87 -7.80
CA ILE A 95 13.49 2.26 -6.58
C ILE A 95 15.02 2.33 -6.63
N ASP A 96 15.63 2.64 -5.49
CA ASP A 96 17.07 2.62 -5.25
C ASP A 96 17.35 1.62 -4.12
N PHE A 97 18.24 0.65 -4.36
CA PHE A 97 18.60 -0.40 -3.39
C PHE A 97 19.85 0.01 -2.61
N ALA A 98 19.74 0.10 -1.29
CA ALA A 98 20.82 0.54 -0.40
C ALA A 98 21.62 -0.63 0.19
N ALA A 99 20.97 -1.75 0.48
CA ALA A 99 21.61 -2.94 1.06
C ALA A 99 20.84 -4.22 0.69
N PRO A 100 21.50 -5.40 0.69
CA PRO A 100 20.81 -6.66 0.42
C PRO A 100 19.91 -7.07 1.59
N ALA A 101 18.79 -7.74 1.28
CA ALA A 101 18.02 -8.56 2.22
C ALA A 101 18.34 -10.05 1.99
N ARG A 102 18.20 -10.91 2.98
CA ARG A 102 18.56 -12.34 2.94
C ARG A 102 17.41 -13.22 3.37
N LEU A 103 17.50 -14.52 3.05
CA LEU A 103 16.57 -15.54 3.53
C LEU A 103 16.39 -15.44 5.06
N GLY A 104 15.13 -15.46 5.51
CA GLY A 104 14.79 -15.39 6.93
C GLY A 104 14.67 -13.97 7.50
N ASP A 105 15.05 -12.94 6.75
CA ASP A 105 14.77 -11.56 7.15
C ASP A 105 13.27 -11.26 7.10
N THR A 106 12.86 -10.25 7.86
CA THR A 106 11.56 -9.60 7.71
C THR A 106 11.78 -8.16 7.28
N LEU A 107 11.19 -7.80 6.15
CA LEU A 107 11.22 -6.45 5.63
C LEU A 107 9.96 -5.68 6.02
N SER A 108 10.10 -4.40 6.34
CA SER A 108 9.01 -3.45 6.58
C SER A 108 9.10 -2.33 5.56
N ALA A 109 8.00 -2.06 4.85
CA ALA A 109 7.87 -0.92 3.95
C ALA A 109 6.89 0.11 4.53
N GLU A 110 7.37 1.34 4.69
CA GLU A 110 6.63 2.48 5.21
C GLU A 110 6.37 3.48 4.11
N ALA A 111 5.11 3.68 3.75
CA ALA A 111 4.65 4.60 2.73
C ALA A 111 4.09 5.89 3.33
N GLU A 112 4.41 7.02 2.70
CA GLU A 112 3.96 8.34 3.11
C GLU A 112 3.68 9.23 1.89
N GLU A 113 2.50 9.87 1.88
CA GLU A 113 2.12 10.88 0.91
C GLU A 113 3.04 12.10 1.01
N ARG A 114 3.60 12.54 -0.12
CA ARG A 114 4.40 13.76 -0.22
C ARG A 114 3.63 14.90 -0.88
N ALA A 115 2.80 14.58 -1.85
CA ALA A 115 1.96 15.54 -2.53
C ALA A 115 0.74 14.86 -3.14
N GLN A 116 -0.39 15.55 -3.14
CA GLN A 116 -1.60 15.15 -3.83
C GLN A 116 -2.23 16.37 -4.49
N ALA A 117 -2.39 16.33 -5.81
CA ALA A 117 -2.98 17.41 -6.60
C ALA A 117 -3.91 16.84 -7.67
N GLY A 118 -5.21 17.11 -7.54
CA GLY A 118 -6.23 16.60 -8.46
C GLY A 118 -6.18 15.07 -8.57
N ARG A 119 -5.79 14.58 -9.74
CA ARG A 119 -5.70 13.15 -10.07
C ARG A 119 -4.33 12.53 -9.82
N THR A 120 -3.30 13.33 -9.55
CA THR A 120 -1.93 12.85 -9.41
C THR A 120 -1.45 12.98 -7.97
N GLY A 121 -0.61 12.04 -7.52
CA GLY A 121 0.05 12.10 -6.23
C GLY A 121 1.47 11.55 -6.27
N VAL A 122 2.27 11.87 -5.27
CA VAL A 122 3.65 11.36 -5.08
C VAL A 122 3.76 10.81 -3.68
N TYR A 123 4.31 9.60 -3.56
CA TYR A 123 4.50 8.90 -2.30
C TYR A 123 5.94 8.41 -2.20
N ASP A 124 6.52 8.54 -1.02
CA ASP A 124 7.84 7.98 -0.71
C ASP A 124 7.66 6.75 0.18
N ILE A 125 8.42 5.71 -0.12
CA ILE A 125 8.39 4.43 0.57
C ILE A 125 9.80 4.08 1.03
N THR A 126 9.95 3.83 2.33
CA THR A 126 11.22 3.39 2.92
C THR A 126 11.10 1.92 3.30
N VAL A 127 12.00 1.07 2.78
CA VAL A 127 12.06 -0.35 3.13
C VAL A 127 13.22 -0.59 4.10
N ARG A 128 12.92 -1.18 5.26
CA ARG A 128 13.89 -1.56 6.29
C ARG A 128 13.83 -3.04 6.61
N ARG A 129 14.97 -3.60 6.99
CA ARG A 129 15.07 -4.92 7.63
C ARG A 129 14.64 -4.82 9.11
N GLN A 130 14.33 -5.95 9.75
CA GLN A 130 13.94 -6.03 11.16
C GLN A 130 14.92 -5.39 12.16
N ASP A 131 16.20 -5.24 11.81
CA ASP A 131 17.23 -4.58 12.63
C ASP A 131 17.34 -3.06 12.39
N GLY A 132 16.47 -2.49 11.55
CA GLY A 132 16.45 -1.08 11.18
C GLY A 132 17.30 -0.72 9.96
N THR A 133 18.09 -1.65 9.42
CA THR A 133 18.93 -1.42 8.24
C THR A 133 18.08 -0.98 7.05
N LEU A 134 18.49 0.12 6.39
CA LEU A 134 17.86 0.59 5.16
C LEU A 134 18.15 -0.38 4.02
N ILE A 135 17.11 -0.91 3.39
CA ILE A 135 17.20 -1.86 2.28
C ILE A 135 16.93 -1.17 0.95
N ALA A 136 15.88 -0.35 0.87
CA ALA A 136 15.53 0.36 -0.37
C ALA A 136 14.76 1.65 -0.10
N LEU A 137 14.84 2.57 -1.06
CA LEU A 137 14.02 3.77 -1.15
C LEU A 137 13.23 3.70 -2.45
N PHE A 138 11.93 3.90 -2.37
CA PHE A 138 11.02 3.88 -3.51
C PHE A 138 10.23 5.18 -3.57
N ARG A 139 10.02 5.70 -4.78
CA ARG A 139 9.11 6.82 -5.06
C ARG A 139 8.07 6.39 -6.08
N GLY A 140 6.79 6.48 -5.70
CA GLY A 140 5.65 6.14 -6.53
C GLY A 140 4.88 7.38 -6.99
N ASN A 141 4.51 7.40 -8.27
CA ASN A 141 3.59 8.37 -8.83
C ASN A 141 2.20 7.75 -8.93
N ALA A 142 1.25 8.31 -8.19
CA ALA A 142 -0.14 7.87 -8.15
C ALA A 142 -0.96 8.57 -9.24
N TYR A 143 -1.91 7.85 -9.82
CA TYR A 143 -2.92 8.39 -10.72
C TYR A 143 -4.31 7.84 -10.39
N ARG A 144 -5.24 8.74 -10.08
CA ARG A 144 -6.64 8.42 -9.78
C ARG A 144 -7.40 8.13 -11.08
N ILE A 145 -8.08 6.99 -11.11
CA ILE A 145 -8.99 6.58 -12.17
C ILE A 145 -10.43 6.59 -11.67
N GLN A 146 -11.37 6.28 -12.56
CA GLN A 146 -12.78 6.15 -12.16
C GLN A 146 -12.96 4.92 -11.27
N GLY A 147 -13.72 5.06 -10.20
CA GLY A 147 -14.07 3.99 -9.28
C GLY A 147 -13.77 4.30 -7.82
N GLU A 148 -14.35 3.49 -6.96
CA GLU A 148 -14.18 3.51 -5.50
C GLU A 148 -13.65 2.15 -5.06
N VAL A 149 -12.83 2.13 -4.02
CA VAL A 149 -12.29 0.90 -3.43
C VAL A 149 -13.40 0.13 -2.70
N VAL A 150 -14.25 0.88 -2.01
CA VAL A 150 -15.47 0.43 -1.31
C VAL A 150 -16.63 1.29 -1.82
N PRO A 151 -17.52 0.75 -2.66
CA PRO A 151 -18.64 1.52 -3.22
C PRO A 151 -19.55 2.12 -2.13
N GLY A 152 -19.88 3.40 -2.27
CA GLY A 152 -20.85 4.08 -1.39
C GLY A 152 -20.31 4.52 -0.02
N LEU A 153 -18.99 4.40 0.19
CA LEU A 153 -18.32 4.88 1.38
C LEU A 153 -17.70 6.26 1.13
N VAL A 154 -17.92 7.22 2.03
CA VAL A 154 -17.34 8.56 1.91
C VAL A 154 -16.72 8.99 3.22
N ALA A 155 -15.67 9.82 3.14
CA ALA A 155 -15.19 10.55 4.30
C ALA A 155 -16.27 11.53 4.76
N ALA A 156 -16.37 11.74 6.07
CA ALA A 156 -17.03 12.91 6.63
C ALA A 156 -16.26 14.16 6.16
N ASP A 157 -17.00 15.22 5.81
CA ASP A 157 -16.39 16.51 5.49
C ASP A 157 -15.80 17.12 6.78
N ASP A 158 -14.55 17.59 6.71
CA ASP A 158 -13.83 18.28 7.80
C ASP A 158 -14.41 19.68 8.09
#